data_AF-A0A8H4WM02-F1
#
_entry.id   AF-A0A8H4WM02-F1
#
_cell.length_a   1.000
_cell.length_b   1.000
_cell.length_c   1.000
_cell.angle_alpha   90.00
_cell.angle_beta   90.00
_cell.angle_gamma   90.00
#
_symmetry.space_group_name_H-M   'P 1'
#
loop_
_entity.id
_entity.type
_entity.pdbx_description
1 polymer ?
#
loop_
_entity_poly.entity_id
_entity_poly.type
_entity_poly.pdbx_seq_one_letter_code
_entity_poly.pdbx_strand_id
1 'polypeptide(L)'
;MQKASSATSALQMWTQGRPVDKARTKTEDMHAERFRTIMDEFTPEFKVLFDLPEELRDLLFPMRDGKLWTGTYHTTQGTASLYNGMIDAFDKAAKIAR
;
A
#
# COMPACT_ATOMS: atom_id res chain seq x y z
N MET A 1 -23.69 4.27 22.10
CA MET A 1 -22.64 4.28 21.06
C MET A 1 -21.60 3.25 21.44
N GLN A 2 -21.45 2.20 20.63
CA GLN A 2 -20.52 1.10 20.89
C GLN A 2 -19.08 1.61 20.84
N LYS A 3 -18.34 1.30 21.90
CA LYS A 3 -16.90 1.52 22.02
C LYS A 3 -16.22 0.55 21.05
N ALA A 4 -15.59 1.07 20.00
CA ALA A 4 -14.77 0.24 19.12
C ALA A 4 -13.72 -0.47 19.97
N SER A 5 -13.66 -1.80 19.84
CA SER A 5 -12.58 -2.62 20.38
C SER A 5 -11.24 -2.01 19.96
N SER A 6 -10.26 -1.95 20.86
CA SER A 6 -8.90 -1.46 20.60
C SER A 6 -8.11 -2.46 19.75
N ALA A 7 -8.63 -2.79 18.57
CA ALA A 7 -7.83 -3.45 17.55
C ALA A 7 -6.72 -2.46 17.17
N THR A 8 -5.48 -2.81 17.49
CA THR A 8 -4.29 -2.07 17.05
C THR A 8 -4.34 -2.06 15.52
N SER A 9 -4.46 -0.87 14.92
CA SER A 9 -4.41 -0.71 13.46
C SER A 9 -3.17 -1.40 12.88
N ALA A 10 -3.29 -1.99 11.70
CA ALA A 10 -2.17 -2.59 10.98
C ALA A 10 -1.02 -1.59 10.80
N LEU A 11 -1.33 -0.32 10.49
CA LEU A 11 -0.34 0.75 10.39
C LEU A 11 0.29 1.08 11.75
N GLN A 12 -0.43 0.92 12.85
CA GLN A 12 0.15 1.04 14.19
C GLN A 12 1.13 -0.11 14.45
N MET A 13 0.80 -1.34 14.04
CA MET A 13 1.69 -2.51 14.17
C MET A 13 3.01 -2.33 13.39
N TRP A 14 3.00 -1.60 12.28
CA TRP A 14 4.22 -1.27 11.51
C TRP A 14 5.28 -0.49 12.31
N THR A 15 4.88 0.13 13.43
CA THR A 15 5.76 0.94 14.29
C THR A 15 6.24 0.19 15.53
N GLN A 16 5.63 -0.95 15.87
CA GLN A 16 5.85 -1.67 17.11
C GLN A 16 6.85 -2.82 16.96
N GLY A 17 7.48 -3.26 18.06
CA GLY A 17 8.40 -4.41 18.06
C GLY A 17 9.80 -4.11 17.52
N ARG A 18 10.55 -5.17 17.20
CA ARG A 18 11.94 -5.07 16.71
C ARG A 18 11.96 -4.72 15.23
N PRO A 19 13.05 -4.11 14.71
CA PRO A 19 13.13 -3.72 13.30
C PRO A 19 12.83 -4.85 12.31
N VAL A 20 13.31 -6.08 12.58
CA VAL A 20 13.05 -7.26 11.72
C VAL A 20 11.57 -7.63 11.70
N ASP A 21 10.89 -7.54 12.84
CA ASP A 21 9.47 -7.86 12.94
C ASP A 21 8.65 -6.82 12.18
N LYS A 22 9.00 -5.53 12.28
CA LYS A 22 8.37 -4.44 11.50
C LYS A 22 8.51 -4.65 10.00
N ALA A 23 9.71 -4.99 9.54
CA ALA A 23 9.97 -5.22 8.12
C ALA A 23 9.16 -6.41 7.58
N ARG A 24 9.08 -7.50 8.36
CA ARG A 24 8.26 -8.67 8.03
C ARG A 24 6.77 -8.30 7.94
N THR A 25 6.21 -7.65 8.96
CA THR A 25 4.80 -7.24 8.97
C THR A 25 4.47 -6.36 7.77
N LYS A 26 5.28 -5.31 7.52
CA LYS A 26 5.11 -4.45 6.34
C LYS A 26 5.12 -5.21 5.03
N THR A 27 6.03 -6.19 4.90
CA THR A 27 6.15 -6.99 3.67
C THR A 27 4.95 -7.91 3.48
N GLU A 28 4.52 -8.61 4.54
CA GLU A 28 3.34 -9.48 4.50
C GLU A 28 2.08 -8.68 4.14
N ASP A 29 1.96 -7.47 4.66
CA ASP A 29 0.82 -6.60 4.43
C ASP A 29 0.73 -6.06 3.00
N MET A 30 1.81 -6.13 2.21
CA MET A 30 1.79 -5.79 0.79
C MET A 30 1.28 -6.93 -0.10
N HIS A 31 0.98 -8.12 0.43
CA HIS A 31 0.22 -9.12 -0.31
C HIS A 31 -1.24 -8.67 -0.48
N ALA A 32 -1.83 -8.88 -1.67
CA ALA A 32 -3.14 -8.33 -2.03
C ALA A 32 -4.24 -8.57 -0.97
N GLU A 33 -4.33 -9.80 -0.44
CA GLU A 33 -5.33 -10.15 0.58
C GLU A 33 -5.15 -9.36 1.88
N ARG A 34 -3.90 -9.19 2.33
CA ARG A 34 -3.61 -8.43 3.56
C ARG A 34 -3.66 -6.93 3.33
N PHE A 35 -3.27 -6.46 2.15
CA PHE A 35 -3.33 -5.04 1.82
C PHE A 35 -4.77 -4.53 1.89
N ARG A 36 -5.74 -5.33 1.42
CA ARG A 36 -7.15 -5.01 1.53
C ARG A 36 -7.62 -4.83 2.98
N THR A 37 -7.04 -5.57 3.93
CA THR A 37 -7.38 -5.39 5.36
C THR A 37 -6.92 -4.03 5.90
N ILE A 38 -5.82 -3.48 5.38
CA ILE A 38 -5.39 -2.10 5.68
C ILE A 38 -6.37 -1.11 5.06
N MET A 39 -6.80 -1.37 3.82
CA MET A 39 -7.78 -0.54 3.12
C MET A 39 -9.12 -0.45 3.87
N ASP A 40 -9.54 -1.54 4.50
CA ASP A 40 -10.78 -1.60 5.29
C ASP A 40 -10.71 -0.76 6.59
N GLU A 41 -9.52 -0.34 7.05
CA GLU A 41 -9.36 0.56 8.21
C GLU A 41 -9.69 2.02 7.88
N PHE A 42 -9.65 2.42 6.61
CA PHE A 42 -9.95 3.79 6.21
C PHE A 42 -11.44 4.09 6.34
N THR A 43 -11.76 5.32 6.75
CA THR A 43 -13.15 5.75 6.90
C THR A 43 -13.85 5.84 5.54
N PRO A 44 -15.19 5.69 5.47
CA PRO A 44 -15.93 5.67 4.21
C PRO A 44 -15.71 6.89 3.31
N GLU A 45 -15.38 8.05 3.87
CA GLU A 45 -15.09 9.28 3.15
C GLU A 45 -13.87 9.15 2.21
N PHE A 46 -12.96 8.21 2.50
CA PHE A 46 -11.80 7.93 1.67
C PHE A 46 -12.04 6.85 0.61
N LYS A 47 -13.21 6.21 0.57
CA LYS A 47 -13.52 5.16 -0.43
C LYS A 47 -13.36 5.63 -1.87
N VAL A 48 -13.63 6.91 -2.10
CA VAL A 48 -13.46 7.54 -3.42
C VAL A 48 -12.00 7.53 -3.91
N LEU A 49 -11.05 7.32 -3.01
CA LEU A 49 -9.61 7.26 -3.29
C LEU A 49 -9.05 5.83 -3.23
N PHE A 50 -9.85 4.77 -3.08
CA PHE A 50 -9.33 3.42 -2.86
C PHE A 50 -8.53 2.85 -4.02
N ASP A 51 -8.77 3.32 -5.24
CA ASP A 51 -8.01 2.92 -6.43
C ASP A 51 -6.54 3.37 -6.33
N LEU A 52 -6.26 4.52 -5.71
CA LEU A 52 -4.90 5.07 -5.60
C LEU A 52 -3.94 4.15 -4.82
N PRO A 53 -4.20 3.77 -3.56
CA PRO A 53 -3.32 2.89 -2.80
C PRO A 53 -3.21 1.50 -3.42
N GLU A 54 -4.26 0.97 -4.08
CA GLU A 54 -4.17 -0.29 -4.84
C GLU A 54 -3.21 -0.17 -6.03
N GLU A 55 -3.35 0.87 -6.86
CA GLU A 55 -2.44 1.14 -7.98
C GLU A 55 -0.99 1.32 -7.50
N LEU A 56 -0.77 2.07 -6.41
CA LEU A 56 0.55 2.27 -5.84
C LEU A 56 1.15 0.96 -5.30
N ARG A 57 0.35 0.12 -4.65
CA ARG A 57 0.79 -1.19 -4.17
C ARG A 57 1.25 -2.07 -5.34
N ASP A 58 0.50 -2.09 -6.44
CA ASP A 58 0.83 -2.92 -7.61
C ASP A 58 2.09 -2.44 -8.33
N LEU A 59 2.30 -1.12 -8.39
CA LEU A 59 3.51 -0.51 -8.96
C LEU A 59 4.76 -0.79 -8.12
N LEU A 60 4.66 -0.61 -6.80
CA LEU A 60 5.79 -0.71 -5.87
C LEU A 60 6.13 -2.16 -5.51
N PHE A 61 5.12 -3.02 -5.38
CA PHE A 61 5.26 -4.40 -4.93
C PHE A 61 4.62 -5.40 -5.91
N PRO A 62 5.01 -5.37 -7.19
CA PRO A 62 4.44 -6.27 -8.19
C PRO A 62 4.74 -7.73 -7.83
N MET A 63 3.83 -8.62 -8.20
CA MET A 63 4.08 -10.06 -8.14
C MET A 63 4.99 -10.47 -9.30
N ARG A 64 6.11 -11.11 -9.00
CA ARG A 64 7.03 -11.71 -9.98
C ARG A 64 7.26 -13.16 -9.61
N ASP A 65 6.98 -14.07 -10.54
CA ASP A 65 7.07 -15.52 -10.32
C ASP A 65 6.29 -16.00 -9.07
N GLY A 66 5.10 -15.43 -8.86
CA GLY A 66 4.24 -15.75 -7.72
C GLY A 66 4.74 -15.21 -6.37
N LYS A 67 5.80 -14.39 -6.35
CA LYS A 67 6.35 -13.78 -5.13
C LYS A 67 6.24 -12.27 -5.19
N LEU A 68 6.03 -11.67 -4.02
CA LEU A 68 6.07 -10.22 -3.88
C LEU A 68 7.50 -9.73 -4.18
N TRP A 69 7.65 -8.83 -5.15
CA TRP A 69 8.93 -8.21 -5.42
C TRP A 69 9.12 -7.00 -4.49
N THR A 70 10.19 -7.02 -3.70
CA THR A 70 10.57 -5.95 -2.75
C THR A 70 11.93 -5.33 -3.08
N GLY A 71 12.42 -5.59 -4.29
CA GLY A 71 13.72 -5.09 -4.75
C GLY A 71 13.68 -3.63 -5.17
N THR A 72 14.80 -3.17 -5.72
CA THR A 72 14.95 -1.82 -6.28
C THR A 72 15.16 -1.91 -7.78
N TYR A 73 14.54 -1.01 -8.55
CA TYR A 73 14.84 -0.88 -9.98
C TYR A 73 16.19 -0.18 -10.14
N HIS A 74 17.13 -0.83 -10.83
CA HIS A 74 18.49 -0.32 -11.02
C HIS A 74 18.74 0.28 -12.41
N THR A 75 17.79 0.15 -13.32
CA THR A 75 17.90 0.73 -14.67
C THR A 75 17.17 2.06 -14.74
N THR A 76 17.72 3.02 -15.48
CA THR A 76 17.08 4.31 -15.73
C THR A 76 15.65 4.15 -16.25
N GLN A 77 15.44 3.19 -17.14
CA GLN A 77 14.11 2.88 -17.69
C GLN A 77 13.17 2.35 -16.62
N GLY A 78 13.59 1.39 -15.78
CA GLY A 78 12.75 0.83 -14.73
C GLY A 78 12.36 1.87 -13.69
N THR A 79 13.32 2.72 -13.30
CA THR A 79 13.07 3.84 -12.40
C THR A 79 12.08 4.85 -13.01
N ALA A 80 12.27 5.25 -14.27
CA ALA A 80 11.37 6.17 -14.96
C ALA A 80 9.95 5.61 -15.06
N SER A 81 9.79 4.33 -15.43
CA SER A 81 8.48 3.68 -15.50
C SER A 81 7.77 3.66 -14.15
N LEU A 82 8.47 3.37 -13.05
CA LEU A 82 7.89 3.38 -11.71
C LEU A 82 7.39 4.79 -11.34
N TYR A 83 8.23 5.82 -11.51
CA TYR A 83 7.85 7.19 -11.16
C TYR A 83 6.71 7.72 -12.02
N ASN A 84 6.74 7.49 -13.34
CA ASN A 84 5.65 7.90 -14.22
C ASN A 84 4.34 7.21 -13.83
N GLY A 85 4.36 5.90 -13.55
CA GLY A 85 3.18 5.18 -13.09
C GLY A 85 2.61 5.72 -11.78
N MET A 86 3.47 6.07 -10.83
CA MET A 86 3.03 6.69 -9.57
C MET A 86 2.41 8.07 -9.80
N ILE A 87 3.02 8.91 -10.65
CA ILE A 87 2.49 10.23 -11.02
C ILE A 87 1.12 10.08 -11.66
N ASP A 88 0.96 9.15 -12.61
CA ASP A 88 -0.30 8.89 -13.28
C ASP A 88 -1.40 8.46 -12.28
N ALA A 89 -1.07 7.59 -11.32
CA ALA A 89 -2.00 7.17 -10.26
C ALA A 89 -2.49 8.36 -9.43
N PHE A 90 -1.57 9.25 -9.01
CA PHE A 90 -1.93 10.47 -8.29
C PHE A 90 -2.75 11.44 -9.15
N ASP A 91 -2.40 11.62 -10.42
CA ASP A 91 -3.13 12.49 -11.34
C ASP A 91 -4.57 12.03 -11.57
N LYS A 92 -4.81 10.71 -11.63
CA LYS A 92 -6.16 10.14 -11.66
C LYS A 92 -6.92 10.47 -10.37
N ALA A 93 -6.33 10.19 -9.21
CA ALA A 93 -6.95 10.46 -7.92
C ALA A 93 -7.29 11.95 -7.73
N ALA A 94 -6.39 12.85 -8.14
CA ALA A 94 -6.59 14.29 -8.06
C ALA A 94 -7.72 14.81 -8.97
N LYS A 95 -8.04 14.10 -10.06
CA LYS A 95 -9.20 14.44 -10.93
C LYS A 95 -10.52 14.01 -10.31
N ILE A 96 -10.52 12.98 -9.46
CA ILE A 96 -11.70 12.46 -8.77
C ILE A 96 -12.06 13.33 -7.55
N ALA A 97 -11.05 13.86 -6.85
CA ALA A 97 -11.23 14.68 -5.66
C ALA A 97 -11.62 16.15 -5.92
N ARG A 98 -11.90 16.52 -7.18
CA ARG A 98 -12.35 17.86 -7.60
C ARG A 98 -13.86 17.89 -7.80
#